data_AF-A0A7G6U8A0-F1
#
_entry.id   AF-A0A7G6U8A0-F1
#
_cell.length_a   1.000
_cell.length_b   1.000
_cell.length_c   1.000
_cell.angle_alpha   90.00
_cell.angle_beta   90.00
_cell.angle_gamma   90.00
#
_symmetry.space_group_name_H-M   'P 1'
#
loop_
_entity.id
_entity.type
_entity.pdbx_description
1 polymer ?
#
loop_
_entity_poly.entity_id
_entity_poly.type
_entity_poly.pdbx_seq_one_letter_code
_entity_poly.pdbx_strand_id
1 'polypeptide(L)'
;MPPQAYEGLFKVCTATATMPNVKDAYILKDGAIAVIPKQDTVAATAATLSRFCDANPRATLRFISAKELVLTKSTSGIVQMSSGSATSCKKIKGLT
;
A
#
# COMPACT_ATOMS: atom_id res chain seq x y z
N MET A 1 -7.65 10.92 12.54
CA MET A 1 -8.21 10.83 11.17
C MET A 1 -9.73 10.91 11.28
N PRO A 2 -10.42 11.77 10.51
CA PRO A 2 -11.89 11.80 10.51
C PRO A 2 -12.47 10.45 10.06
N PRO A 3 -13.61 9.98 10.61
CA PRO A 3 -14.19 8.69 10.25
C PRO A 3 -14.42 8.49 8.74
N GLN A 4 -14.87 9.54 8.04
CA GLN A 4 -15.12 9.49 6.59
C GLN A 4 -13.84 9.28 5.77
N ALA A 5 -12.72 9.87 6.20
CA ALA A 5 -11.43 9.66 5.55
C ALA A 5 -10.94 8.22 5.74
N TYR A 6 -11.22 7.62 6.90
CA TYR A 6 -10.90 6.21 7.17
C TYR A 6 -11.75 5.27 6.30
N GLU A 7 -13.04 5.55 6.11
CA GLU A 7 -13.90 4.74 5.24
C GLU A 7 -13.38 4.70 3.79
N GLY A 8 -12.92 5.85 3.28
CA GLY A 8 -12.27 5.93 1.97
C GLY A 8 -11.03 5.03 1.89
N LEU A 9 -10.12 5.15 2.85
CA LEU A 9 -8.91 4.31 2.92
C LEU A 9 -9.24 2.82 3.08
N PHE A 10 -10.26 2.49 3.84
CA PHE A 10 -10.70 1.12 4.05
C PHE A 10 -11.16 0.48 2.74
N LYS A 11 -11.99 1.17 1.95
CA LYS A 11 -12.41 0.71 0.62
C LYS A 11 -11.21 0.46 -0.31
N VAL A 12 -10.24 1.38 -0.32
CA VAL A 12 -9.01 1.22 -1.11
C VAL A 12 -8.21 0.01 -0.63
N CYS A 13 -8.05 -0.15 0.69
CA CYS A 13 -7.30 -1.25 1.30
C CYS A 13 -7.93 -2.60 0.96
N THR A 14 -9.24 -2.75 1.12
CA THR A 14 -9.96 -3.99 0.82
C THR A 14 -9.89 -4.35 -0.67
N ALA A 15 -10.01 -3.37 -1.56
CA ALA A 15 -9.84 -3.62 -3.00
C ALA A 15 -8.39 -4.05 -3.31
N THR A 16 -7.41 -3.40 -2.70
CA THR A 16 -5.98 -3.72 -2.87
C THR A 16 -5.66 -5.15 -2.41
N ALA A 17 -6.25 -5.61 -1.31
CA ALA A 17 -6.08 -6.98 -0.81
C ALA A 17 -6.52 -8.05 -1.82
N THR A 18 -7.41 -7.72 -2.76
CA THR A 18 -7.87 -8.65 -3.81
C THR A 18 -6.98 -8.68 -5.05
N MET A 19 -5.95 -7.83 -5.13
CA MET A 19 -5.06 -7.79 -6.30
C MET A 19 -4.24 -9.08 -6.43
N PRO A 20 -3.96 -9.55 -7.67
CA PRO A 20 -3.35 -10.88 -7.87
C PRO A 20 -2.04 -11.11 -7.12
N ASN A 21 -1.14 -10.13 -7.11
CA ASN A 21 0.17 -10.21 -6.45
C ASN A 21 0.16 -9.67 -5.01
N VAL A 22 -1.01 -9.42 -4.41
CA VAL A 22 -1.10 -8.97 -3.02
C VAL A 22 -1.49 -10.16 -2.15
N LYS A 23 -0.68 -10.43 -1.12
CA LYS A 23 -0.95 -11.41 -0.08
C LYS A 23 -1.84 -10.81 1.01
N ASP A 24 -1.44 -9.66 1.52
CA ASP A 24 -2.14 -8.89 2.55
C ASP A 24 -1.99 -7.40 2.28
N ALA A 25 -2.95 -6.60 2.75
CA ALA A 25 -2.92 -5.15 2.67
C ALA A 25 -3.26 -4.51 4.03
N TYR A 26 -2.66 -3.36 4.31
CA TYR A 26 -2.78 -2.64 5.57
C TYR A 26 -2.92 -1.14 5.32
N ILE A 27 -3.68 -0.48 6.19
CA ILE A 27 -3.70 0.99 6.27
C ILE A 27 -2.63 1.39 7.28
N LEU A 28 -1.67 2.20 6.85
CA LEU A 28 -0.61 2.73 7.70
C LEU A 28 -1.10 3.94 8.51
N LYS A 29 -0.39 4.29 9.58
CA LYS A 29 -0.73 5.42 10.46
C LYS A 29 -0.83 6.78 9.74
N ASP A 30 -0.11 6.94 8.63
CA ASP A 30 -0.09 8.14 7.79
C ASP A 30 -1.11 8.11 6.65
N GLY A 31 -1.93 7.05 6.58
CA GLY A 31 -2.99 6.90 5.59
C GLY A 31 -2.53 6.32 4.25
N ALA A 32 -1.27 5.87 4.13
CA ALA A 32 -0.85 5.08 2.97
C ALA A 32 -1.36 3.64 3.05
N ILE A 33 -1.44 2.98 1.90
CA ILE A 33 -1.73 1.55 1.82
C ILE A 33 -0.42 0.81 1.72
N ALA A 34 -0.19 -0.15 2.60
CA ALA A 34 0.94 -1.06 2.53
C ALA A 34 0.47 -2.44 2.08
N VAL A 35 1.29 -3.12 1.28
CA VAL A 35 1.00 -4.48 0.82
C VAL A 35 2.17 -5.41 1.06
N ILE A 36 1.85 -6.65 1.41
CA ILE A 36 2.79 -7.77 1.34
C ILE A 36 2.62 -8.39 -0.03
N PRO A 37 3.61 -8.33 -0.93
CA PRO A 37 3.51 -8.96 -2.23
C PRO A 37 3.61 -10.49 -2.10
N LYS A 38 2.93 -11.24 -2.98
CA LYS A 38 3.15 -12.69 -3.12
C LYS A 38 4.48 -12.98 -3.81
N GLN A 39 4.84 -12.15 -4.79
CA GLN A 39 6.11 -12.18 -5.51
C GLN A 39 6.75 -10.80 -5.47
N ASP A 40 7.96 -10.72 -4.93
CA ASP A 40 8.73 -9.48 -4.78
C ASP A 40 9.72 -9.26 -5.94
N THR A 41 9.26 -9.51 -7.17
CA THR A 41 10.02 -9.20 -8.38
C THR A 41 9.66 -7.82 -8.88
N VAL A 42 10.59 -7.14 -9.57
CA VAL A 42 10.36 -5.79 -10.12
C VAL A 42 9.14 -5.77 -11.04
N ALA A 43 8.99 -6.77 -11.91
CA ALA A 43 7.86 -6.84 -12.83
C ALA A 43 6.51 -7.00 -12.11
N ALA A 44 6.43 -7.88 -11.11
CA ALA A 44 5.20 -8.15 -10.38
C ALA A 44 4.77 -6.97 -9.50
N THR A 45 5.73 -6.32 -8.84
CA THR A 45 5.47 -5.13 -8.01
C THR A 45 5.14 -3.91 -8.88
N ALA A 46 5.80 -3.70 -10.02
CA ALA A 46 5.46 -2.63 -10.96
C ALA A 46 4.04 -2.80 -11.54
N ALA A 47 3.66 -4.02 -11.94
CA ALA A 47 2.30 -4.29 -12.41
C ALA A 47 1.24 -4.02 -11.33
N THR A 48 1.54 -4.38 -10.09
CA THR A 48 0.66 -4.12 -8.93
C THR A 48 0.54 -2.63 -8.65
N LEU A 49 1.66 -1.92 -8.63
CA LEU A 49 1.72 -0.48 -8.42
C LEU A 49 0.96 0.28 -9.51
N SER A 50 1.13 -0.10 -10.78
CA SER A 50 0.40 0.52 -11.89
C SER A 50 -1.10 0.39 -11.68
N ARG A 51 -1.59 -0.85 -11.50
CA ARG A 51 -3.02 -1.13 -11.29
C ARG A 51 -3.58 -0.40 -10.08
N PHE A 52 -2.83 -0.37 -8.98
CA PHE A 52 -3.23 0.38 -7.79
C PHE A 52 -3.37 1.88 -8.08
N CYS A 53 -2.38 2.47 -8.74
CA CYS A 53 -2.39 3.89 -9.05
C CYS A 53 -3.41 4.27 -10.14
N ASP A 54 -3.76 3.35 -11.04
CA ASP A 54 -4.87 3.54 -12.00
C ASP A 54 -6.20 3.69 -11.26
N ALA A 55 -6.46 2.82 -10.27
CA ALA A 55 -7.68 2.89 -9.46
C ALA A 55 -7.65 4.01 -8.40
N ASN A 56 -6.46 4.38 -7.90
CA ASN A 56 -6.30 5.29 -6.76
C ASN A 56 -5.24 6.36 -7.05
N PRO A 57 -5.50 7.30 -7.97
CA PRO A 57 -4.49 8.24 -8.48
C PRO A 57 -3.92 9.19 -7.43
N ARG A 58 -4.61 9.36 -6.28
CA ARG A 58 -4.18 10.25 -5.19
C ARG A 58 -3.60 9.51 -3.98
N ALA A 59 -3.57 8.18 -3.99
CA ALA A 59 -3.09 7.38 -2.88
C ALA A 59 -1.57 7.14 -2.93
N THR A 60 -1.04 6.49 -1.91
CA THR A 60 0.35 6.04 -1.83
C THR A 60 0.35 4.54 -1.52
N LEU A 61 1.10 3.77 -2.29
CA LEU A 61 1.32 2.34 -2.08
C LEU A 61 2.73 2.09 -1.57
N ARG A 62 2.88 1.33 -0.49
CA ARG A 62 4.16 0.83 0.02
C ARG A 62 4.21 -0.68 -0.10
N PHE A 63 5.28 -1.23 -0.65
CA PHE A 63 5.57 -2.66 -0.55
C PHE A 63 6.33 -2.92 0.74
N ILE A 64 5.86 -3.87 1.54
CA ILE A 64 6.57 -4.34 2.73
C ILE A 64 7.49 -5.48 2.29
N SER A 65 8.80 -5.29 2.47
CA SER A 65 9.79 -6.32 2.15
C SER A 65 9.78 -7.46 3.16
N ALA A 66 10.33 -8.62 2.77
CA ALA A 66 10.49 -9.75 3.68
C ALA A 66 11.31 -9.39 4.93
N LYS A 67 12.35 -8.54 4.79
CA LYS A 67 13.17 -8.09 5.91
C LYS A 67 12.36 -7.27 6.91
N GLU A 68 11.50 -6.37 6.42
CA GLU A 68 10.63 -5.56 7.29
C GLU A 68 9.60 -6.41 8.01
N LEU A 69 9.02 -7.43 7.35
CA LEU A 69 8.08 -8.34 8.00
C LEU A 69 8.70 -9.07 9.19
N VAL A 70 9.95 -9.53 9.04
CA VAL A 70 10.71 -10.19 10.11
C VAL A 70 10.99 -9.25 11.27
N LEU A 71 11.22 -7.96 11.01
CA LEU A 71 11.48 -6.96 12.06
C LEU A 71 10.21 -6.56 12.81
N THR A 72 9.11 -6.40 12.09
CA THR A 72 7.86 -5.85 12.65
C THR A 72 7.08 -6.88 13.49
N LYS A 73 7.20 -8.18 13.17
CA LYS A 73 6.71 -9.35 13.95
C LYS A 73 5.23 -9.39 14.33
N SER A 74 4.45 -8.36 14.04
CA SER A 74 3.07 -8.19 14.47
C SER A 74 2.29 -7.26 13.53
N THR A 75 0.97 -7.47 13.44
CA THR A 75 0.07 -6.61 12.66
C THR A 75 0.01 -5.18 13.20
N SER A 76 0.04 -5.02 14.52
CA SER A 76 0.09 -3.70 15.17
C SER A 76 1.36 -2.94 14.77
N GLY A 77 2.51 -3.63 14.72
CA GLY A 77 3.74 -3.04 14.23
C GLY A 77 3.64 -2.57 12.78
N ILE A 78 2.97 -3.35 11.91
CA ILE A 78 2.83 -3.01 10.49
C ILE A 78 2.00 -1.73 10.33
N VAL A 79 0.86 -1.63 11.03
CA VAL A 79 0.00 -0.45 10.99
C VAL A 79 0.72 0.81 11.50
N GLN A 80 1.70 0.67 12.40
CA GLN A 80 2.51 1.77 12.93
C GLN A 80 3.67 2.20 12.01
N MET A 81 3.94 1.46 10.93
CA MET A 81 4.93 1.86 9.92
C MET A 81 4.50 3.16 9.24
N SER A 82 5.46 3.96 8.78
CA SER A 82 5.19 5.07 7.87
C SER A 82 5.29 4.60 6.42
N SER A 83 4.68 5.33 5.51
CA SER A 83 4.88 5.20 4.07
C SER A 83 6.35 5.35 3.65
N GLY A 84 7.15 6.08 4.44
CA GLY A 84 8.59 6.25 4.23
C GLY A 84 8.88 6.97 2.92
N SER A 85 9.80 6.44 2.11
CA SER A 85 10.16 6.98 0.79
C SER A 85 9.27 6.48 -0.35
N ALA A 86 8.08 5.92 -0.05
CA ALA A 86 7.16 5.44 -1.07
C ALA A 86 6.72 6.58 -1.99
N THR A 87 6.88 6.38 -3.29
CA THR A 87 6.44 7.36 -4.29
C THR A 87 4.91 7.38 -4.38
N SER A 88 4.31 8.56 -4.26
CA SER A 88 2.85 8.71 -4.37
C SER A 88 2.36 8.43 -5.79
N CYS A 89 1.13 7.92 -5.91
CA CYS A 89 0.52 7.71 -7.21
C CYS A 89 0.31 9.01 -7.98
N LYS A 90 0.14 10.16 -7.29
CA LYS A 90 0.05 11.47 -7.94
C LYS A 90 1.29 11.74 -8.78
N LYS A 91 2.48 11.49 -8.20
CA LYS A 91 3.76 11.67 -8.89
C LYS A 91 3.91 10.70 -10.06
N ILE A 92 3.46 9.45 -9.92
CA ILE A 92 3.51 8.43 -10.99
C ILE A 92 2.53 8.77 -12.13
N LYS A 93 1.36 9.33 -11.81
CA LYS A 93 0.32 9.70 -12.77
C LYS A 93 0.47 11.11 -13.35
N GLY A 94 1.50 11.86 -12.93
CA GLY A 94 1.72 13.23 -13.39
C GLY A 94 0.65 14.22 -12.94
N LEU A 95 -0.03 13.93 -11.82
CA LEU A 95 -1.03 14.82 -11.22
C LEU A 95 -0.32 15.79 -10.29
N THR A 96 -0.30 17.07 -10.66
CA THR A 96 0.15 18.20 -9.85
C THR A 96 -0.84 18.56 -8.75
#